data_AF-A0A830FB89-F1
#
_entry.id   AF-A0A830FB89-F1
#
_cell.length_a   1.000
_cell.length_b   1.000
_cell.length_c   1.000
_cell.angle_alpha   90.00
_cell.angle_beta   90.00
_cell.angle_gamma   90.00
#
_symmetry.space_group_name_H-M   'P 1'
#
loop_
_entity.id
_entity.type
_entity.pdbx_description
1 polymer ?
#
loop_
_entity_poly.entity_id
_entity_poly.type
_entity_poly.pdbx_seq_one_letter_code
_entity_poly.pdbx_strand_id
1 'polypeptide(L)'
;MPDALTRVQNAQGTPGELAQDDFETQASTPGQSSRVARLRADYWHRIRSGRSNPFRVAIPAYEGFTSDGTADNTETFSLSHELVETPNTQDVVVWLDGTYYGTPDAIDYDANTVDVTDSGTDSNVHVWYIVDEAASLSVRKAAPSGTTSASKEIESVSLSRMHLGNQFEQPEYFSFSTELEGYLATEITLDVYVNAPYEVRFEDPDGDGASATNLLLSIPVERGSETIPGLKSAVKADMG
;
A
#
# COMPACT_ATOMS: atom_id res chain seq x y z
N MET A 1 16.01 28.57 13.28
CA MET A 1 15.68 27.23 12.76
C MET A 1 16.35 26.04 13.47
N PRO A 2 17.40 26.16 14.32
CA PRO A 2 17.93 25.01 15.08
C PRO A 2 16.96 24.38 16.09
N ASP A 3 15.95 25.13 16.53
CA ASP A 3 15.16 24.80 17.74
C ASP A 3 14.08 23.71 17.54
N ALA A 4 13.51 23.56 16.34
CA ALA A 4 12.46 22.56 16.10
C ALA A 4 13.02 21.13 15.98
N LEU A 5 14.16 20.98 15.30
CA LEU A 5 14.84 19.69 15.13
C LEU A 5 15.33 19.16 16.49
N THR A 6 16.00 20.00 17.28
CA THR A 6 16.44 19.61 18.63
C THR A 6 15.26 19.21 19.51
N ARG A 7 14.12 19.90 19.41
CA ARG A 7 12.91 19.52 20.17
C ARG A 7 12.33 18.18 19.75
N VAL A 8 12.28 17.85 18.46
CA VAL A 8 11.80 16.53 18.02
C VAL A 8 12.78 15.41 18.32
N GLN A 9 14.09 15.67 18.26
CA GLN A 9 15.09 14.67 18.66
C GLN A 9 15.06 14.37 20.17
N ASN A 10 14.63 15.33 21.00
CA ASN A 10 14.47 15.15 22.43
C ASN A 10 13.09 14.62 22.83
N ALA A 11 12.11 14.64 21.92
CA ALA A 11 10.78 14.08 22.16
C ALA A 11 10.85 12.56 22.15
N GLN A 12 10.17 11.92 23.10
CA GLN A 12 10.08 10.46 23.12
C GLN A 12 9.01 10.01 22.13
N GLY A 13 9.38 9.13 21.20
CA GLY A 13 8.46 8.45 20.31
C GLY A 13 8.35 6.96 20.63
N THR A 14 7.24 6.36 20.20
CA THR A 14 7.05 4.91 20.27
C THR A 14 7.30 4.32 18.89
N PRO A 15 8.25 3.36 18.76
CA PRO A 15 8.44 2.63 17.51
C PRO A 15 7.19 1.83 17.13
N GLY A 16 6.89 1.77 15.84
CA GLY A 16 5.82 0.97 15.28
C GLY A 16 5.92 0.91 13.76
N GLU A 17 4.83 0.50 13.12
CA GLU A 17 4.70 0.45 11.66
C GLU A 17 3.38 1.10 11.29
N LEU A 18 3.32 1.79 10.15
CA LEU A 18 2.08 2.14 9.49
C LEU A 18 1.67 0.96 8.62
N ALA A 19 0.48 0.42 8.89
CA ALA A 19 -0.15 -0.63 8.10
C ALA A 19 -1.31 -0.05 7.28
N GLN A 20 -1.90 -0.85 6.39
CA GLN A 20 -3.06 -0.46 5.58
C GLN A 20 -4.15 0.28 6.38
N ASP A 21 -4.55 -0.24 7.54
CA ASP A 21 -5.63 0.31 8.37
C ASP A 21 -5.33 1.70 8.95
N ASP A 22 -4.07 2.15 8.93
CA ASP A 22 -3.70 3.51 9.33
C ASP A 22 -4.00 4.55 8.23
N PHE A 23 -4.37 4.14 7.01
CA PHE A 23 -4.56 5.03 5.87
C PHE A 23 -6.03 5.17 5.46
N GLU A 24 -6.38 6.36 4.97
CA GLU A 24 -7.54 6.56 4.10
C GLU A 24 -7.18 6.05 2.70
N THR A 25 -7.91 5.03 2.21
CA THR A 25 -7.61 4.37 0.93
C THR A 25 -8.60 4.73 -0.18
N GLN A 26 -8.16 4.62 -1.43
CA GLN A 26 -9.01 4.78 -2.61
C GLN A 26 -8.48 3.93 -3.76
N ALA A 27 -9.36 3.55 -4.69
CA ALA A 27 -8.97 2.82 -5.89
C ALA A 27 -8.09 3.67 -6.82
N SER A 28 -7.19 3.03 -7.56
CA SER A 28 -6.39 3.65 -8.61
C SER A 28 -7.12 3.68 -9.95
N THR A 29 -6.71 4.60 -10.82
CA THR A 29 -7.07 4.54 -12.24
C THR A 29 -5.96 3.80 -13.01
N PRO A 30 -6.27 2.70 -13.73
CA PRO A 30 -5.31 1.99 -14.57
C PRO A 30 -4.59 2.92 -15.55
N GLY A 31 -3.27 2.73 -15.71
CA GLY A 31 -2.42 3.51 -16.60
C GLY A 31 -2.14 4.94 -16.14
N GLN A 32 -2.54 5.33 -14.92
CA GLN A 32 -2.33 6.66 -14.36
C GLN A 32 -1.73 6.60 -12.96
N SER A 33 -0.88 7.58 -12.65
CA SER A 33 -0.41 7.77 -11.27
C SER A 33 -1.55 8.25 -10.39
N SER A 34 -2.00 7.38 -9.49
CA SER A 34 -3.14 7.58 -8.61
C SER A 34 -2.69 7.52 -7.15
N ARG A 35 -3.17 8.42 -6.30
CA ARG A 35 -3.01 8.25 -4.85
C ARG A 35 -3.89 7.08 -4.43
N VAL A 36 -3.38 6.11 -3.70
CA VAL A 36 -4.14 4.94 -3.27
C VAL A 36 -4.28 4.84 -1.76
N ALA A 37 -3.39 5.48 -1.01
CA ALA A 37 -3.47 5.57 0.44
C ALA A 37 -2.99 6.94 0.94
N ARG A 38 -3.60 7.45 2.00
CA ARG A 38 -3.24 8.71 2.66
C ARG A 38 -3.32 8.58 4.18
N LEU A 39 -2.23 8.93 4.84
CA LEU A 39 -2.21 9.19 6.29
C LEU A 39 -2.13 10.69 6.50
N ARG A 40 -3.02 11.26 7.32
CA ARG A 40 -2.85 12.61 7.86
C ARG A 40 -2.31 12.50 9.28
N ALA A 41 -1.12 13.03 9.51
CA ALA A 41 -0.49 12.94 10.82
C ALA A 41 -1.20 13.83 11.86
N ASP A 42 -1.75 13.24 12.92
CA ASP A 42 -2.30 13.98 14.06
C ASP A 42 -1.19 14.50 14.99
N TYR A 43 -0.20 13.66 15.24
CA TYR A 43 1.02 13.97 16.00
C TYR A 43 2.24 13.86 15.10
N TRP A 44 3.41 14.26 15.61
CA TRP A 44 4.63 14.07 14.82
C TRP A 44 4.89 12.58 14.59
N HIS A 45 5.31 12.25 13.37
CA HIS A 45 5.81 10.92 13.02
C HIS A 45 7.20 11.07 12.43
N ARG A 46 8.01 10.04 12.56
CA ARG A 46 9.30 9.92 11.88
C ARG A 46 9.34 8.57 11.19
N ILE A 47 9.44 8.58 9.86
CA ILE A 47 9.76 7.38 9.09
C ILE A 47 11.17 6.94 9.47
N ARG A 48 11.31 5.69 9.88
CA ARG A 48 12.58 5.12 10.29
C ARG A 48 13.33 4.66 9.05
N SER A 49 14.58 5.11 8.92
CA SER A 49 15.43 4.83 7.76
C SER A 49 16.48 3.76 8.05
N GLY A 50 17.13 3.29 6.98
CA GLY A 50 18.25 2.36 7.04
C GLY A 50 17.85 0.89 7.16
N ARG A 51 18.83 0.00 6.90
CA ARG A 51 18.65 -1.46 6.76
C ARG A 51 17.98 -2.16 7.94
N SER A 52 18.08 -1.60 9.14
CA SER A 52 17.44 -2.13 10.35
C SER A 52 15.95 -1.77 10.46
N ASN A 53 15.44 -0.94 9.56
CA ASN A 53 14.05 -0.51 9.48
C ASN A 53 13.56 -0.67 8.03
N PRO A 54 13.41 -1.91 7.56
CA PRO A 54 12.92 -2.16 6.22
C PRO A 54 11.47 -1.70 6.09
N PHE A 55 11.10 -1.20 4.92
CA PHE A 55 9.69 -1.10 4.56
C PHE A 55 9.33 -2.26 3.65
N ARG A 56 8.06 -2.65 3.66
CA ARG A 56 7.59 -3.78 2.86
C ARG A 56 6.36 -3.41 2.06
N VAL A 57 6.27 -3.97 0.87
CA VAL A 57 5.20 -3.63 -0.06
C VAL A 57 4.86 -4.78 -1.00
N ALA A 58 3.59 -5.13 -1.09
CA ALA A 58 3.03 -6.01 -2.11
C ALA A 58 1.63 -5.47 -2.44
N ILE A 59 1.45 -4.98 -3.67
CA ILE A 59 0.23 -4.31 -4.10
C ILE A 59 -0.45 -5.18 -5.15
N PRO A 60 -1.53 -5.91 -4.79
CA PRO A 60 -2.25 -6.74 -5.74
C PRO A 60 -3.04 -5.90 -6.74
N ALA A 61 -3.24 -6.46 -7.94
CA ALA A 61 -4.31 -6.07 -8.84
C ALA A 61 -5.65 -6.61 -8.33
N TYR A 62 -6.74 -6.01 -8.80
CA TYR A 62 -8.10 -6.45 -8.51
C TYR A 62 -8.87 -6.74 -9.79
N GLU A 63 -9.61 -7.86 -9.80
CA GLU A 63 -10.64 -8.15 -10.78
C GLU A 63 -11.89 -8.74 -10.10
N GLY A 64 -13.06 -8.39 -10.63
CA GLY A 64 -14.36 -8.91 -10.19
C GLY A 64 -15.03 -9.74 -11.29
N PHE A 65 -15.59 -10.88 -10.91
CA PHE A 65 -16.33 -11.78 -11.77
C PHE A 65 -17.66 -12.18 -11.12
N THR A 66 -18.41 -13.04 -11.79
CA THR A 66 -19.64 -13.65 -11.27
C THR A 66 -19.55 -15.14 -11.53
N SER A 67 -19.81 -15.97 -10.51
CA SER A 67 -19.95 -17.42 -10.68
C SER A 67 -21.20 -17.75 -11.49
N ASP A 68 -21.29 -18.97 -11.99
CA ASP A 68 -22.44 -19.42 -12.78
C ASP A 68 -23.65 -19.81 -11.91
N GLY A 69 -24.77 -20.15 -12.57
CA GLY A 69 -26.03 -20.52 -11.92
C GLY A 69 -26.05 -21.93 -11.30
N THR A 70 -24.90 -22.58 -11.16
CA THR A 70 -24.72 -23.94 -10.64
C THR A 70 -23.92 -23.87 -9.35
N ALA A 71 -24.38 -24.59 -8.33
CA ALA A 71 -23.67 -24.69 -7.07
C ALA A 71 -22.70 -25.86 -7.06
N ASP A 72 -21.63 -25.72 -6.30
CA ASP A 72 -20.59 -26.71 -6.02
C ASP A 72 -19.80 -27.17 -7.26
N ASN A 73 -19.84 -26.43 -8.38
CA ASN A 73 -18.91 -26.63 -9.48
C ASN A 73 -17.72 -25.67 -9.37
N THR A 74 -16.56 -26.19 -9.76
CA THR A 74 -15.35 -25.39 -9.92
C THR A 74 -15.40 -24.67 -11.25
N GLU A 75 -15.20 -23.36 -11.22
CA GLU A 75 -15.12 -22.49 -12.39
C GLU A 75 -13.71 -21.91 -12.53
N THR A 76 -13.29 -21.72 -13.78
CA THR A 76 -11.98 -21.14 -14.12
C THR A 76 -12.15 -19.68 -14.54
N PHE A 77 -11.54 -18.77 -13.81
CA PHE A 77 -11.55 -17.34 -14.10
C PHE A 77 -10.21 -16.91 -14.73
N SER A 78 -10.26 -16.27 -15.90
CA SER A 78 -9.08 -15.71 -16.56
C SER A 78 -8.81 -14.30 -16.08
N LEU A 79 -7.61 -14.07 -15.57
CA LEU A 79 -7.12 -12.76 -15.12
C LEU A 79 -6.52 -12.00 -16.29
N SER A 80 -6.68 -10.68 -16.29
CA SER A 80 -6.27 -9.80 -17.39
C SER A 80 -4.78 -9.43 -17.35
N HIS A 81 -4.09 -9.73 -16.26
CA HIS A 81 -2.69 -9.36 -16.03
C HIS A 81 -1.84 -10.55 -15.59
N GLU A 82 -0.53 -10.47 -15.86
CA GLU A 82 0.44 -11.55 -15.59
C GLU A 82 0.57 -11.85 -14.09
N LEU A 83 -0.05 -12.96 -13.67
CA LEU A 83 -0.04 -13.45 -12.29
C LEU A 83 1.33 -14.02 -11.93
N VAL A 84 1.82 -13.72 -10.72
CA VAL A 84 3.10 -14.24 -10.26
C VAL A 84 3.10 -14.66 -8.80
N GLU A 85 3.90 -15.68 -8.49
CA GLU A 85 4.23 -16.05 -7.12
C GLU A 85 5.00 -14.92 -6.42
N THR A 86 4.69 -14.70 -5.14
CA THR A 86 5.48 -13.80 -4.28
C THR A 86 5.91 -14.49 -2.99
N PRO A 87 7.16 -14.30 -2.53
CA PRO A 87 7.60 -14.80 -1.23
C PRO A 87 7.13 -13.93 -0.04
N ASN A 88 6.44 -12.81 -0.30
CA ASN A 88 6.20 -11.76 0.70
C ASN A 88 4.81 -11.83 1.36
N THR A 89 3.83 -12.44 0.69
CA THR A 89 2.41 -12.51 1.08
C THR A 89 1.72 -13.64 0.30
N GLN A 90 0.41 -13.80 0.41
CA GLN A 90 -0.36 -14.66 -0.50
C GLN A 90 -0.41 -14.04 -1.89
N ASP A 91 -0.10 -14.83 -2.90
CA ASP A 91 -0.10 -14.46 -4.31
C ASP A 91 -1.51 -14.18 -4.85
N VAL A 92 -2.52 -14.96 -4.44
CA VAL A 92 -3.93 -14.78 -4.80
C VAL A 92 -4.83 -14.91 -3.57
N VAL A 93 -5.82 -14.01 -3.48
CA VAL A 93 -6.92 -14.05 -2.51
C VAL A 93 -8.24 -13.93 -3.25
N VAL A 94 -9.20 -14.77 -2.87
CA VAL A 94 -10.56 -14.79 -3.38
C VAL A 94 -11.57 -14.50 -2.27
N TRP A 95 -12.64 -13.79 -2.63
CA TRP A 95 -13.86 -13.64 -1.85
C TRP A 95 -15.08 -13.98 -2.70
N LEU A 96 -16.11 -14.52 -2.06
CA LEU A 96 -17.42 -14.80 -2.64
C LEU A 96 -18.50 -14.08 -1.82
N ASP A 97 -19.22 -13.13 -2.42
CA ASP A 97 -20.26 -12.33 -1.75
C ASP A 97 -19.85 -11.81 -0.36
N GLY A 98 -18.68 -11.15 -0.28
CA GLY A 98 -18.13 -10.65 0.98
C GLY A 98 -17.65 -11.73 1.97
N THR A 99 -17.67 -13.01 1.60
CA THR A 99 -17.13 -14.12 2.41
C THR A 99 -15.73 -14.50 1.94
N TYR A 100 -14.77 -14.50 2.86
CA TYR A 100 -13.38 -14.86 2.55
C TYR A 100 -13.29 -16.32 2.12
N TYR A 101 -12.90 -16.56 0.87
CA TYR A 101 -12.62 -17.89 0.33
C TYR A 101 -11.20 -18.33 0.69
N GLY A 102 -10.25 -17.39 0.62
CA GLY A 102 -8.84 -17.65 0.80
C GLY A 102 -8.12 -17.85 -0.53
N THR A 103 -7.20 -18.81 -0.57
CA THR A 103 -6.51 -19.19 -1.81
C THR A 103 -7.48 -19.96 -2.72
N PRO A 104 -7.50 -19.71 -4.04
CA PRO A 104 -8.29 -20.51 -4.99
C PRO A 104 -7.90 -22.00 -4.97
N ASP A 105 -8.77 -22.85 -5.52
CA ASP A 105 -8.58 -24.31 -5.55
C ASP A 105 -7.35 -24.72 -6.38
N ALA A 106 -7.10 -23.99 -7.46
CA ALA A 106 -5.92 -24.12 -8.28
C ALA A 106 -5.52 -22.76 -8.88
N ILE A 107 -4.23 -22.63 -9.19
CA ILE A 107 -3.63 -21.46 -9.81
C ILE A 107 -2.78 -21.95 -10.97
N ASP A 108 -3.05 -21.42 -12.17
CA ASP A 108 -2.22 -21.63 -13.36
C ASP A 108 -1.55 -20.29 -13.73
N TYR A 109 -0.29 -20.15 -13.33
CA TYR A 109 0.54 -18.96 -13.60
C TYR A 109 0.88 -18.80 -15.08
N ASP A 110 0.92 -19.89 -15.86
CA ASP A 110 1.23 -19.81 -17.30
C ASP A 110 0.01 -19.32 -18.08
N ALA A 111 -1.19 -19.70 -17.65
CA ALA A 111 -2.46 -19.30 -18.28
C ALA A 111 -3.08 -18.02 -17.67
N ASN A 112 -2.57 -17.54 -16.53
CA ASN A 112 -3.17 -16.47 -15.73
C ASN A 112 -4.62 -16.81 -15.33
N THR A 113 -4.85 -18.02 -14.83
CA THR A 113 -6.18 -18.46 -14.43
C THR A 113 -6.22 -18.97 -12.99
N VAL A 114 -7.37 -18.79 -12.35
CA VAL A 114 -7.65 -19.31 -11.02
C VAL A 114 -8.94 -20.13 -11.05
N ASP A 115 -8.93 -21.25 -10.33
CA ASP A 115 -10.08 -22.13 -10.19
C ASP A 115 -10.76 -21.88 -8.83
N VAL A 116 -12.07 -21.62 -8.83
CA VAL A 116 -12.85 -21.34 -7.61
C VAL A 116 -14.12 -22.17 -7.62
N THR A 117 -14.39 -22.86 -6.50
CA THR A 117 -15.64 -23.61 -6.31
C THR A 117 -16.60 -22.78 -5.47
N ASP A 118 -17.69 -22.32 -6.08
CA ASP A 118 -18.75 -21.61 -5.38
C ASP A 118 -19.79 -22.59 -4.83
N SER A 119 -20.07 -22.53 -3.53
CA SER A 119 -21.18 -23.29 -2.92
C SER A 119 -22.56 -22.65 -3.11
N GLY A 120 -22.58 -21.38 -3.55
CA GLY A 120 -23.74 -20.61 -3.96
C GLY A 120 -24.00 -20.68 -5.46
N THR A 121 -24.61 -19.63 -6.02
CA THR A 121 -24.88 -19.48 -7.46
C THR A 121 -24.92 -17.99 -7.78
N ASP A 122 -24.44 -17.58 -8.95
CA ASP A 122 -24.43 -16.18 -9.38
C ASP A 122 -23.78 -15.23 -8.33
N SER A 123 -22.79 -15.73 -7.58
CA SER A 123 -22.09 -14.99 -6.53
C SER A 123 -21.06 -14.03 -7.13
N ASN A 124 -20.83 -12.90 -6.47
CA ASN A 124 -19.75 -11.99 -6.82
C ASN A 124 -18.42 -12.61 -6.42
N VAL A 125 -17.52 -12.79 -7.38
CA VAL A 125 -16.18 -13.33 -7.16
C VAL A 125 -15.19 -12.18 -7.22
N HIS A 126 -14.57 -11.86 -6.09
CA HIS A 126 -13.54 -10.83 -6.01
C HIS A 126 -12.16 -11.48 -5.92
N VAL A 127 -11.26 -11.12 -6.83
CA VAL A 127 -9.91 -11.68 -6.89
C VAL A 127 -8.88 -10.58 -6.73
N TRP A 128 -8.06 -10.67 -5.69
CA TRP A 128 -6.86 -9.85 -5.52
C TRP A 128 -5.62 -10.70 -5.75
N TYR A 129 -4.75 -10.28 -6.68
CA TYR A 129 -3.62 -11.10 -7.08
C TYR A 129 -2.36 -10.29 -7.39
N ILE A 130 -1.20 -10.90 -7.16
CA ILE A 130 0.10 -10.26 -7.35
C ILE A 130 0.54 -10.38 -8.81
N VAL A 131 0.98 -9.25 -9.37
CA VAL A 131 1.26 -9.13 -10.81
C VAL A 131 2.74 -8.83 -11.07
N ASP A 132 3.31 -9.44 -12.11
CA ASP A 132 4.64 -9.10 -12.66
C ASP A 132 4.54 -8.15 -13.87
N GLU A 133 3.84 -7.03 -13.69
CA GLU A 133 3.77 -5.98 -14.70
C GLU A 133 4.55 -4.73 -14.26
N ALA A 134 4.97 -3.95 -15.25
CA ALA A 134 5.70 -2.71 -15.04
C ALA A 134 4.84 -1.69 -14.28
N ALA A 135 5.00 -1.67 -12.96
CA ALA A 135 4.31 -0.77 -12.06
C ALA A 135 5.29 -0.14 -11.06
N SER A 136 4.92 1.03 -10.53
CA SER A 136 5.72 1.76 -9.54
C SER A 136 4.87 2.25 -8.39
N LEU A 137 5.47 2.26 -7.21
CA LEU A 137 4.91 2.86 -6.01
C LEU A 137 5.83 3.99 -5.57
N SER A 138 5.24 5.15 -5.29
CA SER A 138 5.95 6.31 -4.74
C SER A 138 5.31 6.77 -3.45
N VAL A 139 6.14 7.06 -2.45
CA VAL A 139 5.73 7.61 -1.17
C VAL A 139 6.07 9.09 -1.17
N ARG A 140 5.08 9.93 -0.87
CA ARG A 140 5.21 11.39 -0.90
C ARG A 140 4.76 12.00 0.41
N LYS A 141 5.50 13.00 0.90
CA LYS A 141 5.00 13.88 1.97
C LYS A 141 4.44 15.16 1.36
N ALA A 142 3.30 15.63 1.86
CA ALA A 142 2.69 16.87 1.40
C ALA A 142 2.22 17.73 2.58
N ALA A 143 2.55 19.03 2.53
CA ALA A 143 1.98 20.00 3.46
C ALA A 143 0.57 20.40 3.01
N PRO A 144 -0.36 20.65 3.96
CA PRO A 144 -1.70 21.08 3.63
C PRO A 144 -1.67 22.39 2.84
N SER A 145 -2.57 22.51 1.87
CA SER A 145 -2.57 23.57 0.88
C SER A 145 -2.85 24.95 1.50
N GLY A 146 -1.89 25.86 1.30
CA GLY A 146 -2.06 27.31 1.33
C GLY A 146 -1.51 27.88 0.01
N THR A 147 -0.93 29.08 0.02
CA THR A 147 -0.41 29.76 -1.20
C THR A 147 0.76 29.04 -1.91
N THR A 148 1.39 28.07 -1.25
CA THR A 148 2.38 27.14 -1.84
C THR A 148 2.18 25.76 -1.23
N SER A 149 1.60 24.83 -2.00
CA SER A 149 1.59 23.40 -1.69
C SER A 149 3.01 22.85 -1.89
N ALA A 150 3.67 22.47 -0.80
CA ALA A 150 4.95 21.78 -0.85
C ALA A 150 4.69 20.28 -0.78
N SER A 151 5.16 19.54 -1.78
CA SER A 151 5.08 18.09 -1.86
C SER A 151 6.45 17.58 -2.28
N LYS A 152 6.91 16.51 -1.62
CA LYS A 152 8.20 15.88 -1.91
C LYS A 152 8.04 14.37 -1.96
N GLU A 153 8.53 13.75 -3.03
CA GLU A 153 8.71 12.31 -3.10
C GLU A 153 9.90 11.91 -2.23
N ILE A 154 9.68 10.97 -1.32
CA ILE A 154 10.68 10.52 -0.34
C ILE A 154 11.16 9.10 -0.62
N GLU A 155 10.42 8.34 -1.42
CA GLU A 155 10.81 7.01 -1.86
C GLU A 155 10.04 6.63 -3.13
N SER A 156 10.68 5.82 -3.99
CA SER A 156 10.06 5.31 -5.21
C SER A 156 10.64 3.95 -5.57
N VAL A 157 9.76 2.96 -5.77
CA VAL A 157 10.14 1.58 -6.06
C VAL A 157 9.37 0.99 -7.23
N SER A 158 10.01 0.06 -7.93
CA SER A 158 9.36 -0.84 -8.89
C SER A 158 8.61 -1.93 -8.13
N LEU A 159 7.29 -2.04 -8.39
CA LEU A 159 6.44 -3.04 -7.74
C LEU A 159 6.79 -4.47 -8.20
N SER A 160 7.05 -4.69 -9.50
CA SER A 160 7.49 -6.00 -10.00
C SER A 160 8.73 -6.52 -9.26
N ARG A 161 9.76 -5.67 -9.08
CA ARG A 161 10.95 -6.04 -8.28
C ARG A 161 10.58 -6.38 -6.82
N MET A 162 9.68 -5.60 -6.21
CA MET A 162 9.26 -5.85 -4.83
C MET A 162 8.42 -7.12 -4.70
N HIS A 163 7.59 -7.45 -5.69
CA HIS A 163 6.76 -8.65 -5.72
C HIS A 163 7.61 -9.93 -5.86
N LEU A 164 8.58 -9.94 -6.78
CA LEU A 164 9.42 -11.11 -7.05
C LEU A 164 10.54 -11.31 -6.02
N GLY A 165 11.06 -10.22 -5.46
CA GLY A 165 12.17 -10.27 -4.50
C GLY A 165 11.70 -10.67 -3.11
N ASN A 166 12.48 -11.52 -2.43
CA ASN A 166 12.29 -11.78 -1.00
C ASN A 166 12.71 -10.54 -0.19
N GLN A 167 11.73 -9.78 0.32
CA GLN A 167 11.96 -8.53 1.05
C GLN A 167 12.56 -8.74 2.44
N PHE A 168 12.61 -9.98 2.96
CA PHE A 168 13.35 -10.30 4.18
C PHE A 168 14.86 -10.46 3.91
N GLU A 169 15.22 -11.00 2.75
CA GLU A 169 16.62 -11.20 2.35
C GLU A 169 17.21 -9.96 1.69
N GLN A 170 16.41 -9.27 0.89
CA GLN A 170 16.76 -8.05 0.16
C GLN A 170 15.83 -6.90 0.56
N PRO A 171 15.95 -6.41 1.81
CA PRO A 171 15.07 -5.37 2.31
C PRO A 171 15.28 -4.06 1.56
N GLU A 172 14.17 -3.45 1.19
CA GLU A 172 14.15 -2.04 0.81
C GLU A 172 13.96 -1.18 2.07
N TYR A 173 14.56 -0.01 2.09
CA TYR A 173 14.51 0.89 3.23
C TYR A 173 14.62 2.33 2.77
N PHE A 174 13.94 3.23 3.48
CA PHE A 174 14.04 4.64 3.21
C PHE A 174 15.48 5.14 3.40
N SER A 175 15.94 5.97 2.46
CA SER A 175 17.22 6.67 2.55
C SER A 175 17.04 8.16 2.38
N PHE A 176 17.22 8.91 3.46
CA PHE A 176 16.99 10.34 3.49
C PHE A 176 18.27 11.15 3.26
N SER A 177 18.14 12.19 2.44
CA SER A 177 19.15 13.19 2.12
C SER A 177 19.27 14.28 3.19
N THR A 178 18.20 14.53 3.94
CA THR A 178 18.19 15.52 5.04
C THR A 178 17.62 14.91 6.31
N GLU A 179 17.95 15.52 7.45
CA GLU A 179 17.45 15.08 8.75
C GLU A 179 15.93 15.22 8.89
N LEU A 180 15.31 16.18 8.20
CA LEU A 180 13.87 16.45 8.26
C LEU A 180 13.06 15.73 7.19
N GLU A 181 13.71 15.03 6.26
CA GLU A 181 13.05 14.40 5.13
C GLU A 181 12.02 13.35 5.57
N GLY A 182 12.42 12.50 6.52
CA GLY A 182 11.56 11.45 7.08
C GLY A 182 10.57 11.91 8.15
N TYR A 183 10.54 13.19 8.52
CA TYR A 183 9.62 13.69 9.54
C TYR A 183 8.29 14.14 8.92
N LEU A 184 7.20 13.77 9.59
CA LEU A 184 5.86 14.29 9.36
C LEU A 184 5.46 15.09 10.59
N ALA A 185 5.10 16.35 10.40
CA ALA A 185 4.49 17.17 11.44
C ALA A 185 2.97 17.03 11.40
N THR A 186 2.29 17.51 12.45
CA THR A 186 0.81 17.58 12.46
C THR A 186 0.27 18.24 11.19
N GLU A 187 -0.75 17.61 10.61
CA GLU A 187 -1.42 17.93 9.35
C GLU A 187 -0.62 17.71 8.06
N ILE A 188 0.66 17.36 8.12
CA ILE A 188 1.38 16.87 6.94
C ILE A 188 0.83 15.49 6.60
N THR A 189 0.60 15.23 5.31
CA THR A 189 0.14 13.93 4.84
C THR A 189 1.30 13.10 4.33
N LEU A 190 1.18 11.79 4.51
CA LEU A 190 1.95 10.77 3.82
C LEU A 190 1.02 10.12 2.79
N ASP A 191 1.31 10.36 1.52
CA ASP A 191 0.51 9.90 0.40
C ASP A 191 1.27 8.79 -0.34
N VAL A 192 0.63 7.65 -0.53
CA VAL A 192 1.14 6.56 -1.37
C VAL A 192 0.47 6.65 -2.72
N TYR A 193 1.29 6.75 -3.77
CA TYR A 193 0.85 6.77 -5.16
C TYR A 193 1.28 5.49 -5.85
N VAL A 194 0.38 4.92 -6.65
CA VAL A 194 0.67 3.80 -7.54
C VAL A 194 0.46 4.25 -8.97
N ASN A 195 1.38 3.87 -9.84
CA ASN A 195 1.24 3.95 -11.29
C ASN A 195 1.41 2.54 -11.85
N ALA A 196 0.29 1.93 -12.22
CA ALA A 196 0.19 0.55 -12.67
C ALA A 196 -0.81 0.46 -13.84
N PRO A 197 -0.64 -0.51 -14.75
CA PRO A 197 -1.58 -0.77 -15.84
C PRO A 197 -2.87 -1.47 -15.39
N TYR A 198 -2.93 -1.94 -14.15
CA TYR A 198 -4.08 -2.60 -13.51
C TYR A 198 -4.75 -1.70 -12.47
N GLU A 199 -5.97 -2.07 -12.06
CA GLU A 199 -6.64 -1.43 -10.93
C GLU A 199 -6.06 -1.95 -9.61
N VAL A 200 -5.68 -1.03 -8.74
CA VAL A 200 -5.33 -1.28 -7.34
C VAL A 200 -6.46 -0.76 -6.47
N ARG A 201 -7.00 -1.61 -5.63
CA ARG A 201 -8.01 -1.23 -4.64
C ARG A 201 -7.90 -2.10 -3.38
N PHE A 202 -8.38 -1.55 -2.29
CA PHE A 202 -8.25 -2.14 -0.95
C PHE A 202 -9.52 -2.87 -0.51
N GLU A 203 -10.67 -2.44 -1.04
CA GLU A 203 -12.01 -2.93 -0.75
C GLU A 203 -12.77 -3.09 -2.08
N ASP A 204 -13.77 -3.96 -2.12
CA ASP A 204 -14.60 -4.23 -3.27
C ASP A 204 -15.44 -3.01 -3.74
N PRO A 205 -15.89 -2.96 -5.01
CA PRO A 205 -16.75 -1.89 -5.51
C PRO A 205 -18.23 -2.03 -5.12
N ASP A 206 -18.66 -3.22 -4.74
CA ASP A 206 -20.05 -3.59 -4.56
C ASP A 206 -20.55 -3.34 -3.13
N GLY A 207 -19.63 -3.06 -2.20
CA GLY A 207 -19.86 -2.81 -0.79
C GLY A 207 -20.21 -4.07 0.00
N ASP A 208 -19.77 -5.25 -0.45
CA ASP A 208 -20.06 -6.51 0.21
C ASP A 208 -19.10 -6.86 1.36
N GLY A 209 -17.99 -6.11 1.47
CA GLY A 209 -17.02 -6.23 2.57
C GLY A 209 -15.79 -7.04 2.20
N ALA A 210 -15.64 -7.46 0.94
CA ALA A 210 -14.42 -8.09 0.46
C ALA A 210 -13.25 -7.09 0.42
N SER A 211 -12.05 -7.58 0.74
CA SER A 211 -10.86 -6.73 0.89
C SER A 211 -9.56 -7.43 0.50
N ALA A 212 -8.56 -6.62 0.16
CA ALA A 212 -7.23 -7.08 -0.28
C ALA A 212 -6.39 -7.61 0.89
N THR A 213 -6.72 -8.76 1.47
CA THR A 213 -5.99 -9.29 2.66
C THR A 213 -4.56 -9.72 2.37
N ASN A 214 -4.22 -9.91 1.10
CA ASN A 214 -2.84 -10.15 0.68
C ASN A 214 -2.06 -8.87 0.40
N LEU A 215 -2.67 -7.69 0.47
CA LEU A 215 -1.96 -6.43 0.36
C LEU A 215 -1.00 -6.27 1.54
N LEU A 216 0.26 -5.96 1.22
CA LEU A 216 1.27 -5.63 2.21
C LEU A 216 1.68 -4.17 2.00
N LEU A 217 1.48 -3.34 3.01
CA LEU A 217 2.04 -1.99 3.08
C LEU A 217 2.49 -1.78 4.52
N SER A 218 3.79 -1.88 4.76
CA SER A 218 4.40 -1.64 6.07
C SER A 218 5.47 -0.57 5.94
N ILE A 219 5.24 0.58 6.58
CA ILE A 219 6.20 1.68 6.66
C ILE A 219 6.66 1.82 8.12
N PRO A 220 7.94 1.57 8.43
CA PRO A 220 8.43 1.66 9.80
C PRO A 220 8.46 3.10 10.26
N VAL A 221 7.85 3.37 11.43
CA VAL A 221 7.74 4.73 11.98
C VAL A 221 8.07 4.77 13.46
N GLU A 222 8.36 5.97 13.92
CA GLU A 222 8.33 6.35 15.32
C GLU A 222 7.23 7.40 15.47
N ARG A 223 6.25 7.13 16.34
CA ARG A 223 5.08 8.00 16.55
C ARG A 223 5.22 8.76 17.86
N GLY A 224 5.07 10.08 17.79
CA GLY A 224 4.93 10.94 18.95
C GLY A 224 3.50 10.96 19.50
N SER A 225 3.35 11.42 20.73
CA SER A 225 2.05 11.65 21.37
C SER A 225 1.67 13.14 21.50
N GLU A 226 2.48 14.02 20.95
CA GLU A 226 2.31 15.47 21.07
C GLU A 226 2.62 16.19 19.75
N THR A 227 2.25 17.46 19.67
CA THR A 227 2.64 18.33 18.56
C THR A 227 3.93 19.05 18.91
N ILE A 228 4.87 19.17 17.97
CA ILE A 228 6.12 19.90 18.21
C ILE A 228 6.05 21.28 17.59
N PRO A 229 6.07 22.37 18.38
CA PRO A 229 5.91 23.71 17.84
C PRO A 229 7.01 24.02 16.82
N GLY A 230 6.66 24.53 15.63
CA GLY A 230 7.62 24.88 14.59
C GLY A 230 8.13 23.72 13.73
N LEU A 231 7.84 22.46 14.06
CA LEU A 231 8.21 21.30 13.24
C LEU A 231 7.57 21.36 11.86
N LYS A 232 6.27 21.69 11.77
CA LYS A 232 5.55 21.83 10.49
C LYS A 232 6.23 22.82 9.55
N SER A 233 6.63 23.99 10.06
CA SER A 233 7.32 25.00 9.26
C SER A 233 8.71 24.55 8.82
N ALA A 234 9.44 23.84 9.69
CA ALA A 234 10.76 23.31 9.37
C ALA A 234 10.70 22.21 8.29
N VAL A 235 9.78 21.25 8.44
CA VAL A 235 9.55 20.20 7.44
C VAL A 235 9.07 20.80 6.12
N LYS A 236 8.20 21.82 6.16
CA LYS A 236 7.76 22.51 4.95
C LYS A 236 8.91 23.20 4.22
N ALA A 237 9.80 23.89 4.95
CA ALA A 237 10.97 24.53 4.36
C ALA A 237 11.98 23.52 3.79
N ASP A 238 12.10 22.34 4.42
CA ASP A 238 12.93 21.23 3.92
C ASP A 238 12.42 20.62 2.61
N MET A 239 11.12 20.72 2.34
CA MET A 239 10.52 20.23 1.10
C MET A 239 10.78 21.13 -0.12
N GLY A 240 11.21 22.38 0.09
CA GLY A 240 11.31 23.41 -0.95
C GLY A 240 10.08 24.30 -0.99
#